data_AF-A0A6J0SIL0-F1
#
_entry.id   AF-A0A6J0SIL0-F1
#
_cell.length_a   1.000
_cell.length_b   1.000
_cell.length_c   1.000
_cell.angle_alpha   90.00
_cell.angle_beta   90.00
_cell.angle_gamma   90.00
#
_symmetry.space_group_name_H-M   'P 1'
#
loop_
_entity.id
_entity.type
_entity.pdbx_description
1 polymer ?
#
loop_
_entity_poly.entity_id
_entity_poly.type
_entity_poly.pdbx_seq_one_letter_code
_entity_poly.pdbx_strand_id
1 'polypeptide(L)'
;MACLLLLLLSSLALGIHSEIKQEVAETVHFVESNWSADDTVPPEKLVLICNISQEEADSVYWTKNQKWQGNGKHLQITVQEPPDAGNYFCWSNTTHELLTNATVYLTKIYPSGEIANPILRRLPVQEPPDAGNYFCWSNTTHELLTNATVYLTKIYPSGEIANPILRRLPESKIYFKCTANNYSGIFTCIWISAIKETELMFKIGSHMKSQGNASEEIVCDEPVNDSSERNLKRYSASCRKQNSTCPSTEEYQPIEMVLQVFHGFVYEDHRHTFFIKDILKPDISECYNNKGLLTWTPPQTWSTPISYYGLTYQIKMHGQICEVSSATILQNENTLSCYNRRCSRETCVIRSRDRYNINSAWSNWSSCNNGMNDKPSHHRHEDKAKIEPCKCQKN
;
A
#
# COMPACT_ATOMS: atom_id res chain seq x y z
N MET A 1 -12.21 73.54 -4.99
CA MET A 1 -12.11 72.84 -3.69
C MET A 1 -13.25 71.84 -3.56
N ALA A 2 -13.15 70.73 -4.28
CA ALA A 2 -14.17 69.66 -4.32
C ALA A 2 -13.57 68.33 -4.81
N CYS A 3 -12.29 68.06 -4.49
CA CYS A 3 -11.61 66.83 -4.94
C CYS A 3 -10.64 66.25 -3.89
N LEU A 4 -10.81 66.63 -2.61
CA LEU A 4 -9.94 66.20 -1.51
C LEU A 4 -10.71 65.60 -0.33
N LEU A 5 -12.01 65.32 -0.51
CA LEU A 5 -12.90 64.75 0.52
C LEU A 5 -13.53 63.40 0.11
N LEU A 6 -12.98 62.76 -0.93
CA LEU A 6 -13.40 61.42 -1.41
C LEU A 6 -12.32 60.33 -1.19
N LEU A 7 -11.26 60.62 -0.44
CA LEU A 7 -10.20 59.65 -0.09
C LEU A 7 -10.29 59.13 1.36
N LEU A 8 -11.43 59.30 2.04
CA LEU A 8 -11.60 58.88 3.44
C LEU A 8 -12.68 57.81 3.69
N LEU A 9 -13.26 57.18 2.66
CA LEU A 9 -14.25 56.13 2.83
C LEU A 9 -14.12 55.05 1.73
N SER A 10 -13.14 54.13 1.82
CA SER A 10 -13.20 52.81 1.14
C SER A 10 -12.02 51.88 1.46
N SER A 11 -11.55 51.82 2.71
CA SER A 11 -10.67 50.74 3.17
C SER A 11 -11.19 50.11 4.46
N LEU A 12 -12.46 49.73 4.44
CA LEU A 12 -12.96 48.68 5.33
C LEU A 12 -13.10 47.37 4.55
N ALA A 13 -12.49 46.35 5.14
CA ALA A 13 -12.85 44.93 5.05
C ALA A 13 -12.71 44.26 3.68
N LEU A 14 -11.58 43.57 3.52
CA LEU A 14 -11.55 42.16 3.08
C LEU A 14 -10.30 41.53 3.70
N GLY A 15 -10.26 41.50 5.03
CA GLY A 15 -9.45 40.53 5.74
C GLY A 15 -10.14 39.19 5.56
N ILE A 16 -9.68 38.42 4.59
CA ILE A 16 -10.07 37.02 4.43
C ILE A 16 -9.58 36.32 5.70
N HIS A 17 -10.49 36.10 6.66
CA HIS A 17 -10.25 35.15 7.74
C HIS A 17 -10.23 33.78 7.06
N SER A 18 -9.04 33.34 6.63
CA SER A 18 -8.80 31.93 6.42
C SER A 18 -8.85 31.30 7.80
N GLU A 19 -9.97 30.68 8.16
CA GLU A 19 -9.99 29.70 9.23
C GLU A 19 -9.10 28.54 8.75
N ILE A 20 -7.80 28.66 9.04
CA ILE A 20 -6.91 27.51 9.04
C ILE A 20 -7.44 26.64 10.17
N LYS A 21 -8.26 25.64 9.82
CA LYS A 21 -8.62 24.58 10.76
C LYS A 21 -7.33 23.85 11.10
N GLN A 22 -6.74 24.21 12.23
CA GLN A 22 -5.59 23.52 12.78
C GLN A 22 -6.02 22.09 13.11
N GLU A 23 -5.40 21.13 12.44
CA GLU A 23 -5.63 19.71 12.70
C GLU A 23 -5.04 19.37 14.08
N VAL A 24 -5.90 18.96 15.00
CA VAL A 24 -5.50 18.57 16.35
C VAL A 24 -4.71 17.27 16.26
N ALA A 25 -3.49 17.25 16.79
CA ALA A 25 -2.69 16.02 16.78
C ALA A 25 -3.26 15.01 17.79
N GLU A 26 -3.48 13.77 17.35
CA GLU A 26 -3.91 12.66 18.21
C GLU A 26 -2.75 11.68 18.43
N THR A 27 -2.48 11.33 19.68
CA THR A 27 -1.45 10.34 20.06
C THR A 27 -2.01 9.31 21.02
N VAL A 28 -1.55 8.06 20.89
CA VAL A 28 -1.99 6.94 21.72
C VAL A 28 -0.79 6.26 22.37
N HIS A 29 -0.89 6.00 23.67
CA HIS A 29 0.14 5.35 24.47
C HIS A 29 -0.44 4.14 25.20
N PHE A 30 0.27 3.01 25.15
CA PHE A 30 -0.06 1.79 25.88
C PHE A 30 0.99 1.57 26.97
N VAL A 31 0.54 1.48 28.22
CA VAL A 31 1.38 1.24 29.39
C VAL A 31 1.03 -0.14 29.97
N GLU A 32 2.03 -1.00 30.07
CA GLU A 32 1.94 -2.28 30.76
C GLU A 32 2.52 -2.12 32.16
N SER A 33 1.71 -2.29 33.20
CA SER A 33 2.12 -2.15 34.59
C SER A 33 2.06 -3.50 35.31
N ASN A 34 3.16 -3.90 35.93
CA ASN A 34 3.21 -5.10 36.76
C ASN A 34 2.41 -4.87 38.04
N TRP A 35 1.43 -5.72 38.30
CA TRP A 35 0.55 -5.63 39.45
C TRP A 35 1.01 -6.57 40.57
N SER A 36 1.11 -6.05 41.79
CA SER A 36 1.38 -6.81 43.01
C SER A 36 0.35 -6.46 44.06
N ALA A 37 -0.12 -7.44 44.84
CA ALA A 37 -1.09 -7.21 45.90
C ALA A 37 -0.53 -6.38 47.08
N ASP A 38 0.79 -6.18 47.12
CA ASP A 38 1.51 -5.50 48.19
C ASP A 38 1.91 -4.05 47.81
N ASP A 39 1.42 -3.51 46.69
CA ASP A 39 1.73 -2.16 46.16
C ASP A 39 3.23 -1.83 46.04
N THR A 40 4.08 -2.86 46.03
CA THR A 40 5.55 -2.74 46.00
C THR A 40 6.12 -2.41 44.63
N VAL A 41 5.29 -2.37 43.58
CA VAL A 41 5.74 -2.11 42.21
C VAL A 41 5.78 -0.60 41.93
N PRO A 42 6.90 -0.06 41.46
CA PRO A 42 7.00 1.37 41.15
C PRO A 42 6.08 1.76 39.98
N PRO A 43 5.52 2.99 40.00
CA PRO A 43 4.75 3.53 38.88
C PRO A 43 5.56 3.61 37.59
N GLU A 44 4.91 3.36 36.46
CA GLU A 44 5.53 3.56 35.15
C GLU A 44 5.58 5.04 34.80
N LYS A 45 6.74 5.50 34.30
CA LYS A 45 6.94 6.91 33.93
C LYS A 45 6.73 7.07 32.44
N LEU A 46 5.77 7.91 32.07
CA LEU A 46 5.46 8.24 30.68
C LEU A 46 5.65 9.74 30.44
N VAL A 47 6.18 10.10 29.28
CA VAL A 47 6.31 11.49 28.84
C VAL A 47 5.38 11.72 27.66
N LEU A 48 4.38 12.57 27.86
CA LEU A 48 3.50 13.03 26.79
C LEU A 48 4.11 14.26 26.11
N ILE A 49 3.98 14.33 24.79
CA ILE A 49 4.60 15.39 23.97
C ILE A 49 3.50 16.17 23.28
N CYS A 50 3.52 17.49 23.45
CA CYS A 50 2.61 18.41 22.78
C CYS A 50 3.16 18.76 21.40
N ASN A 51 2.29 18.79 20.39
CA ASN A 51 2.66 19.08 19.00
C ASN A 51 2.88 20.57 18.76
N ILE A 52 4.00 21.09 19.28
CA ILE A 52 4.43 22.48 19.14
C ILE A 52 5.93 22.59 18.82
N SER A 53 6.33 23.74 18.29
CA SER A 53 7.75 24.06 18.06
C SER A 53 8.51 24.14 19.41
N GLN A 54 9.84 24.03 19.37
CA GLN A 54 10.63 24.10 20.60
C GLN A 54 10.65 25.51 21.21
N GLU A 55 10.44 26.53 20.39
CA GLU A 55 10.43 27.95 20.79
C GLU A 55 9.17 28.32 21.58
N GLU A 56 8.09 27.57 21.38
CA GLU A 56 6.80 27.74 22.08
C GLU A 56 6.64 26.81 23.29
N ALA A 57 7.72 26.11 23.67
CA ALA A 57 7.66 25.03 24.65
C ALA A 57 7.09 25.44 26.01
N ASP A 58 7.26 26.71 26.41
CA ASP A 58 6.78 27.24 27.70
C ASP A 58 5.35 27.84 27.61
N SER A 59 4.77 27.89 26.40
CA SER A 59 3.48 28.54 26.12
C SER A 59 2.30 27.55 26.05
N VAL A 60 2.42 26.38 26.69
CA VAL A 60 1.37 25.35 26.68
C VAL A 60 1.13 24.74 28.06
N TYR A 61 -0.07 24.22 28.27
CA TYR A 61 -0.45 23.52 29.49
C TYR A 61 -1.29 22.28 29.20
N TRP A 62 -1.26 21.33 30.13
CA TRP A 62 -1.95 20.06 30.01
C TRP A 62 -3.11 19.95 30.98
N THR A 63 -4.18 19.29 30.54
CA THR A 63 -5.35 18.99 31.36
C THR A 63 -5.80 17.55 31.20
N LYS A 64 -6.42 17.01 32.25
CA LYS A 64 -7.11 15.73 32.24
C LYS A 64 -8.38 15.86 33.05
N ASN A 65 -9.52 15.41 32.53
CA ASN A 65 -10.82 15.56 33.20
C ASN A 65 -11.07 17.01 33.67
N GLN A 66 -10.75 17.99 32.83
CA GLN A 66 -10.84 19.43 33.11
C GLN A 66 -9.95 19.94 34.26
N LYS A 67 -9.01 19.13 34.75
CA LYS A 67 -8.04 19.52 35.79
C LYS A 67 -6.65 19.71 35.19
N TRP A 68 -5.98 20.80 35.57
CA TRP A 68 -4.60 21.09 35.20
C TRP A 68 -3.64 19.99 35.69
N GLN A 69 -2.72 19.56 34.82
CA GLN A 69 -1.74 18.49 35.09
C GLN A 69 -0.29 18.99 35.08
N GLY A 70 0.01 20.04 34.32
CA GLY A 70 1.37 20.55 34.17
C GLY A 70 1.47 21.56 33.04
N ASN A 71 2.63 22.23 32.95
CA ASN A 71 2.97 23.14 31.87
C ASN A 71 4.13 22.57 31.05
N GLY A 72 4.24 23.04 29.82
CA GLY A 72 5.37 22.74 28.96
C GLY A 72 5.09 21.71 27.87
N LYS A 73 5.97 21.70 26.86
CA LYS A 73 5.90 20.75 25.73
C LYS A 73 5.88 19.29 26.15
N HIS A 74 6.61 18.95 27.22
CA HIS A 74 6.71 17.59 27.73
C HIS A 74 6.01 17.50 29.09
N LEU A 75 4.99 16.65 29.20
CA LEU A 75 4.34 16.33 30.47
C LEU A 75 4.81 14.95 30.93
N GLN A 76 5.51 14.90 32.05
CA GLN A 76 5.86 13.65 32.70
C GLN A 76 4.75 13.22 33.65
N ILE A 77 4.17 12.05 33.41
CA ILE A 77 3.14 11.44 34.25
C ILE A 77 3.62 10.11 34.82
N THR A 78 3.04 9.72 35.95
CA THR A 78 3.19 8.39 36.54
C THR A 78 1.89 7.64 36.36
N VAL A 79 1.96 6.44 35.81
CA VAL A 79 0.80 5.58 35.54
C VAL A 79 0.97 4.29 36.35
N GLN A 80 0.06 4.09 37.30
CA GLN A 80 0.04 2.89 38.14
C GLN A 80 -1.38 2.32 38.25
N GLU A 81 -2.37 3.19 38.38
CA GLU A 81 -3.76 2.82 38.61
C GLU A 81 -4.66 3.25 37.43
N PRO A 82 -5.84 2.60 37.24
CA PRO A 82 -6.77 2.97 36.18
C PRO A 82 -7.14 4.46 36.10
N PRO A 83 -7.26 5.22 37.21
CA PRO A 83 -7.48 6.67 37.16
C PRO A 83 -6.35 7.47 36.51
N ASP A 84 -5.15 6.90 36.37
CA ASP A 84 -4.00 7.52 35.69
C ASP A 84 -4.08 7.37 34.17
N ALA A 85 -4.90 6.44 33.67
CA ALA A 85 -5.21 6.29 32.23
C ALA A 85 -6.27 7.30 31.75
N GLY A 86 -6.45 7.44 30.44
CA GLY A 86 -7.45 8.31 29.81
C GLY A 86 -6.85 9.40 28.91
N ASN A 87 -7.68 10.38 28.54
CA ASN A 87 -7.30 11.43 27.60
C ASN A 87 -6.67 12.63 28.32
N TYR A 88 -5.47 13.00 27.86
CA TYR A 88 -4.73 14.18 28.26
C TYR A 88 -4.75 15.18 27.12
N PHE A 89 -5.09 16.43 27.42
CA PHE A 89 -5.25 17.47 26.40
C PHE A 89 -4.20 18.56 26.62
N CYS A 90 -3.40 18.82 25.60
CA CYS A 90 -2.48 19.95 25.55
C CYS A 90 -3.14 21.16 24.90
N TRP A 91 -3.04 22.30 25.56
CA TRP A 91 -3.67 23.55 25.15
C TRP A 91 -2.63 24.66 25.00
N SER A 92 -2.87 25.55 24.06
CA SER A 92 -2.14 26.80 23.93
C SER A 92 -2.47 27.74 25.09
N ASN A 93 -1.46 28.33 25.72
CA ASN A 93 -1.65 29.33 26.78
C ASN A 93 -1.98 30.71 26.20
N THR A 94 -1.69 30.95 24.92
CA THR A 94 -1.94 32.24 24.24
C THR A 94 -3.27 32.25 23.51
N THR A 95 -3.62 31.16 22.82
CA THR A 95 -4.86 31.07 22.01
C THR A 95 -5.98 30.29 22.70
N HIS A 96 -5.67 29.54 23.76
CA HIS A 96 -6.60 28.58 24.40
C HIS A 96 -7.14 27.50 23.44
N GLU A 97 -6.48 27.29 22.31
CA GLU A 97 -6.84 26.24 21.36
C GLU A 97 -6.27 24.89 21.77
N LEU A 98 -6.97 23.82 21.39
CA LEU A 98 -6.53 22.45 21.59
C LEU A 98 -5.45 22.11 20.57
N LEU A 99 -4.27 21.70 21.04
CA LEU A 99 -3.12 21.41 20.18
C LEU A 99 -2.88 19.91 20.04
N THR A 100 -3.08 19.14 21.12
CA THR A 100 -2.84 17.69 21.13
C THR A 100 -3.79 16.98 22.07
N ASN A 101 -4.32 15.85 21.63
CA ASN A 101 -5.05 14.89 22.45
C ASN A 101 -4.23 13.60 22.57
N ALA A 102 -3.75 13.30 23.78
CA ALA A 102 -2.96 12.12 24.08
C ALA A 102 -3.77 11.13 24.92
N THR A 103 -4.10 9.97 24.35
CA THR A 103 -4.82 8.89 25.04
C THR A 103 -3.85 7.91 25.66
N VAL A 104 -3.97 7.68 26.97
CA VAL A 104 -3.15 6.70 27.72
C VAL A 104 -4.02 5.51 28.09
N TYR A 105 -3.63 4.32 27.64
CA TYR A 105 -4.22 3.05 28.05
C TYR A 105 -3.30 2.35 29.04
N LEU A 106 -3.90 1.77 30.09
CA LEU A 106 -3.18 0.99 31.10
C LEU A 106 -3.66 -0.45 31.06
N THR A 107 -2.71 -1.38 30.95
CA THR A 107 -2.93 -2.81 31.16
C THR A 107 -2.17 -3.25 32.40
N LYS A 108 -2.87 -3.83 33.37
CA LYS A 108 -2.24 -4.42 34.56
C LYS A 108 -1.93 -5.89 34.32
N ILE A 109 -0.74 -6.34 34.71
CA ILE A 109 -0.26 -7.71 34.48
C ILE A 109 0.22 -8.32 35.81
N TYR A 110 -0.31 -9.48 36.21
CA TYR A 110 0.18 -10.26 37.35
C TYR A 110 1.62 -10.73 37.13
N PRO A 111 2.38 -11.08 38.20
CA PRO A 111 3.73 -11.64 38.05
C PRO A 111 3.77 -12.95 37.25
N SER A 112 2.63 -13.65 37.14
CA SER A 112 2.44 -14.82 36.28
C SER A 112 2.39 -14.51 34.78
N GLY A 113 2.37 -13.23 34.39
CA GLY A 113 2.18 -12.76 33.01
C GLY A 113 0.72 -12.64 32.58
N GLU A 114 -0.25 -12.86 33.48
CA GLU A 114 -1.67 -12.77 33.17
C GLU A 114 -2.22 -11.34 33.35
N ILE A 115 -3.10 -10.88 32.45
CA ILE A 115 -3.76 -9.57 32.60
C ILE A 115 -4.66 -9.58 33.85
N ALA A 116 -4.49 -8.60 34.72
CA ALA A 116 -5.33 -8.39 35.88
C ALA A 116 -6.67 -7.75 35.50
N ASN A 117 -7.78 -8.33 35.97
CA ASN A 117 -9.15 -7.92 35.66
C ASN A 117 -9.39 -7.67 34.15
N PRO A 118 -9.20 -8.69 33.30
CA PRO A 118 -9.39 -8.51 31.86
C PRO A 118 -10.86 -8.15 31.59
N ILE A 119 -11.06 -7.10 30.78
CA ILE A 119 -12.40 -6.67 30.32
C ILE A 119 -13.10 -7.83 29.62
N LEU A 120 -12.32 -8.66 28.92
CA LEU A 120 -12.77 -9.93 28.39
C LEU A 120 -12.61 -11.00 29.46
N ARG A 121 -13.73 -11.52 29.99
CA ARG A 121 -13.68 -12.71 30.86
C ARG A 121 -13.06 -13.85 30.06
N ARG A 122 -12.05 -14.53 30.64
CA ARG A 122 -11.72 -15.88 30.20
C ARG A 122 -12.95 -16.74 30.49
N LEU A 123 -13.71 -17.05 29.45
CA LEU A 123 -14.70 -18.11 29.52
C LEU A 123 -13.96 -19.41 29.86
N PRO A 124 -14.50 -20.26 30.74
CA PRO A 124 -13.97 -21.59 30.94
C PRO A 124 -13.89 -22.26 29.57
N VAL A 125 -12.74 -22.88 29.30
CA VAL A 125 -12.34 -23.47 28.02
C VAL A 125 -13.47 -24.32 27.43
N GLN A 126 -14.31 -23.73 26.58
CA GLN A 126 -15.06 -24.47 25.58
C GLN A 126 -15.58 -23.63 24.41
N GLU A 127 -15.73 -22.31 24.52
CA GLU A 127 -16.15 -21.50 23.36
C GLU A 127 -15.27 -20.25 23.24
N PRO A 128 -14.68 -19.98 22.05
CA PRO A 128 -14.03 -18.70 21.79
C PRO A 128 -15.05 -17.57 22.06
N PRO A 129 -14.61 -16.33 22.36
CA PRO A 129 -15.55 -15.21 22.51
C PRO A 129 -16.51 -15.19 21.31
N ASP A 130 -17.80 -15.03 21.54
CA ASP A 130 -18.76 -15.01 20.44
C ASP A 130 -18.42 -13.81 19.55
N ALA A 131 -17.86 -14.08 18.37
CA ALA A 131 -17.65 -13.06 17.36
C ALA A 131 -19.03 -12.50 17.00
N GLY A 132 -19.17 -11.17 16.93
CA GLY A 132 -20.51 -10.60 16.97
C GLY A 132 -20.57 -9.08 17.03
N ASN A 133 -21.80 -8.59 16.91
CA ASN A 133 -22.13 -7.20 17.16
C ASN A 133 -22.59 -7.04 18.60
N TYR A 134 -21.83 -6.26 19.37
CA TYR A 134 -22.10 -5.91 20.74
C TYR A 134 -22.71 -4.51 20.76
N PHE A 135 -23.83 -4.36 21.47
CA PHE A 135 -24.54 -3.10 21.59
C PHE A 135 -24.63 -2.70 23.05
N CYS A 136 -24.22 -1.49 23.37
CA CYS A 136 -24.37 -0.90 24.68
C CYS A 136 -25.61 -0.01 24.68
N TRP A 137 -26.60 -0.37 25.49
CA TRP A 137 -27.84 0.37 25.63
C TRP A 137 -27.91 1.04 27.00
N SER A 138 -28.49 2.24 27.05
CA SER A 138 -28.82 2.94 28.28
C SER A 138 -29.93 2.20 29.00
N ASN A 139 -29.71 1.81 30.25
CA ASN A 139 -30.74 1.13 31.05
C ASN A 139 -31.86 2.09 31.50
N THR A 140 -31.63 3.41 31.46
CA THR A 140 -32.60 4.42 31.89
C THR A 140 -33.38 5.03 30.73
N THR A 141 -32.69 5.32 29.62
CA THR A 141 -33.33 5.95 28.44
C THR A 141 -33.71 4.93 27.36
N HIS A 142 -33.26 3.67 27.46
CA HIS A 142 -33.38 2.65 26.43
C HIS A 142 -32.77 3.06 25.07
N GLU A 143 -31.89 4.05 25.06
CA GLU A 143 -31.19 4.51 23.86
C GLU A 143 -29.89 3.71 23.63
N LEU A 144 -29.51 3.56 22.36
CA LEU A 144 -28.24 2.96 22.00
C LEU A 144 -27.11 3.96 22.28
N LEU A 145 -26.17 3.59 23.15
CA LEU A 145 -25.03 4.41 23.53
C LEU A 145 -23.84 4.20 22.60
N THR A 146 -23.51 2.95 22.32
CA THR A 146 -22.39 2.58 21.45
C THR A 146 -22.57 1.16 20.92
N ASN A 147 -21.85 0.82 19.87
CA ASN A 147 -21.74 -0.53 19.36
C ASN A 147 -20.27 -0.88 19.10
N ALA A 148 -19.97 -2.17 19.12
CA ALA A 148 -18.66 -2.70 18.78
C ALA A 148 -18.85 -4.00 18.01
N THR A 149 -18.11 -4.19 16.92
CA THR A 149 -18.10 -5.46 16.18
C THR A 149 -16.79 -6.19 16.49
N VAL A 150 -16.92 -7.41 17.01
CA VAL A 150 -15.78 -8.28 17.34
C VAL A 150 -15.65 -9.32 16.25
N TYR A 151 -14.48 -9.32 15.60
CA TYR A 151 -14.10 -10.35 14.65
C TYR A 151 -13.07 -11.30 15.28
N LEU A 152 -13.02 -12.54 14.80
CA LEU A 152 -12.05 -13.52 15.24
C LEU A 152 -11.24 -14.13 14.10
N THR A 153 -9.99 -14.41 14.42
CA THR A 153 -9.10 -15.23 13.59
C THR A 153 -8.70 -16.45 14.41
N LYS A 154 -8.94 -17.65 13.89
CA LYS A 154 -8.46 -18.88 14.53
C LYS A 154 -7.05 -19.18 14.03
N ILE A 155 -6.10 -19.25 14.95
CA ILE A 155 -4.69 -19.54 14.63
C ILE A 155 -4.29 -20.82 15.37
N TYR A 156 -3.67 -21.76 14.67
CA TYR A 156 -3.10 -22.97 15.28
C TYR A 156 -1.89 -22.62 16.15
N PRO A 157 -1.49 -23.47 17.11
CA PRO A 157 -0.27 -23.26 17.89
C PRO A 157 1.01 -23.11 17.04
N SER A 158 0.99 -23.59 15.80
CA SER A 158 2.06 -23.40 14.81
C SER A 158 2.17 -21.97 14.25
N GLY A 159 1.19 -21.10 14.53
CA GLY A 159 1.06 -19.77 13.95
C GLY A 159 0.30 -19.72 12.61
N GLU A 160 -0.16 -20.87 12.08
CA GLU A 160 -0.94 -20.90 10.84
C GLU A 160 -2.42 -20.58 11.07
N ILE A 161 -3.03 -19.80 10.19
CA ILE A 161 -4.48 -19.53 10.20
C ILE A 161 -5.24 -20.85 9.92
N ALA A 162 -6.18 -21.19 10.79
CA ALA A 162 -7.03 -22.35 10.64
C ALA A 162 -8.17 -22.03 9.67
N ASN A 163 -8.31 -22.84 8.62
CA ASN A 163 -9.34 -22.69 7.56
C ASN A 163 -9.33 -21.29 6.91
N PRO A 164 -8.24 -20.91 6.21
CA PRO A 164 -8.12 -19.56 5.69
C PRO A 164 -9.19 -19.25 4.62
N ILE A 165 -9.70 -18.02 4.65
CA ILE A 165 -10.65 -17.45 3.69
C ILE A 165 -9.97 -17.31 2.33
N LEU A 166 -8.67 -16.99 2.31
CA LEU A 166 -7.88 -16.88 1.08
C LEU A 166 -7.09 -18.16 0.79
N ARG A 167 -6.93 -18.45 -0.50
CA ARG A 167 -6.08 -19.53 -0.97
C ARG A 167 -4.63 -19.05 -1.08
N ARG A 168 -3.69 -19.79 -0.48
CA ARG A 168 -2.25 -19.58 -0.70
C ARG A 168 -1.90 -19.77 -2.18
N LEU A 169 -1.17 -18.80 -2.74
CA LEU A 169 -0.65 -18.87 -4.10
C LEU A 169 0.52 -19.87 -4.17
N PRO A 170 0.50 -20.84 -5.11
CA PRO A 170 1.50 -21.92 -5.14
C PRO A 170 2.95 -21.44 -5.32
N GLU A 171 3.15 -20.34 -6.05
CA GLU A 171 4.47 -19.85 -6.44
C GLU A 171 5.26 -19.21 -5.29
N SER A 172 4.57 -18.62 -4.30
CA SER A 172 5.18 -17.69 -3.35
C SER A 172 4.72 -17.87 -1.90
N LYS A 173 3.80 -18.82 -1.63
CA LYS A 173 3.20 -19.05 -0.29
C LYS A 173 2.50 -17.83 0.34
N ILE A 174 2.36 -16.73 -0.40
CA ILE A 174 1.57 -15.54 -0.02
C ILE A 174 0.10 -15.72 -0.40
N TYR A 175 -0.79 -14.91 0.19
CA TYR A 175 -2.23 -14.98 -0.06
C TYR A 175 -2.72 -14.04 -1.16
N PHE A 176 -1.95 -12.98 -1.46
CA PHE A 176 -2.22 -12.06 -2.55
C PHE A 176 -0.92 -11.63 -3.22
N LYS A 177 -0.97 -11.32 -4.51
CA LYS A 177 0.19 -10.92 -5.32
C LYS A 177 -0.10 -9.59 -5.98
N CYS A 178 0.86 -8.69 -5.97
CA CYS A 178 0.77 -7.42 -6.71
C CYS A 178 1.66 -7.46 -7.94
N THR A 179 1.25 -6.78 -9.00
CA THR A 179 1.98 -6.68 -10.27
C THR A 179 1.84 -5.28 -10.85
N ALA A 180 2.95 -4.71 -11.32
CA ALA A 180 2.99 -3.44 -12.04
C ALA A 180 3.45 -3.69 -13.48
N ASN A 181 2.82 -3.06 -14.46
CA ASN A 181 3.25 -3.20 -15.87
C ASN A 181 4.27 -2.15 -16.28
N ASN A 182 4.59 -1.18 -15.42
CA ASN A 182 5.54 -0.09 -15.65
C ASN A 182 5.94 0.57 -14.30
N TYR A 183 6.77 1.62 -14.36
CA TYR A 183 7.23 2.38 -13.19
C TYR A 183 6.30 3.55 -12.78
N SER A 184 5.07 3.63 -13.30
CA SER A 184 4.16 4.76 -13.01
C SER A 184 3.74 4.88 -11.54
N GLY A 185 4.00 3.84 -10.73
CA GLY A 185 3.48 3.73 -9.37
C GLY A 185 2.06 3.16 -9.30
N ILE A 186 1.49 2.75 -10.45
CA ILE A 186 0.21 2.03 -10.53
C ILE A 186 0.50 0.53 -10.59
N PHE A 187 -0.19 -0.24 -9.76
CA PHE A 187 -0.08 -1.69 -9.69
C PHE A 187 -1.42 -2.32 -9.35
N THR A 188 -1.59 -3.58 -9.73
CA THR A 188 -2.80 -4.36 -9.43
C THR A 188 -2.46 -5.49 -8.49
N CYS A 189 -3.19 -5.59 -7.39
CA CYS A 189 -3.11 -6.71 -6.46
C CYS A 189 -4.24 -7.70 -6.73
N ILE A 190 -3.92 -8.99 -6.70
CA ILE A 190 -4.84 -10.09 -6.98
C ILE A 190 -4.82 -11.13 -5.86
N TRP A 191 -5.98 -11.69 -5.55
CA TRP A 191 -6.13 -12.80 -4.60
C TRP A 191 -7.24 -13.73 -5.02
N ILE A 192 -7.26 -14.92 -4.41
CA ILE A 192 -8.22 -15.98 -4.71
C ILE A 192 -8.87 -16.39 -3.41
N SER A 193 -10.20 -16.36 -3.37
CA SER A 193 -10.95 -16.87 -2.23
C SER A 193 -10.95 -18.40 -2.22
N ALA A 194 -10.73 -18.99 -1.05
CA ALA A 194 -10.90 -20.42 -0.80
C ALA A 194 -12.37 -20.79 -0.58
N ILE A 195 -13.23 -19.82 -0.24
CA ILE A 195 -14.65 -20.02 0.02
C ILE A 195 -15.50 -19.50 -1.15
N LYS A 196 -16.67 -20.11 -1.36
CA LYS A 196 -17.57 -19.80 -2.50
C LYS A 196 -18.68 -18.82 -2.15
N GLU A 197 -18.75 -18.38 -0.90
CA GLU A 197 -19.84 -17.59 -0.33
C GLU A 197 -19.82 -16.13 -0.80
N THR A 198 -20.93 -15.41 -0.59
CA THR A 198 -21.18 -14.08 -1.17
C THR A 198 -20.92 -12.92 -0.22
N GLU A 199 -20.71 -13.18 1.07
CA GLU A 199 -20.56 -12.16 2.12
C GLU A 199 -19.09 -11.83 2.42
N LEU A 200 -18.27 -11.82 1.38
CA LEU A 200 -16.86 -11.45 1.49
C LEU A 200 -16.72 -9.93 1.41
N MET A 201 -16.12 -9.33 2.43
CA MET A 201 -15.68 -7.94 2.37
C MET A 201 -14.16 -7.87 2.41
N PHE A 202 -13.61 -6.95 1.63
CA PHE A 202 -12.18 -6.76 1.47
C PHE A 202 -11.83 -5.29 1.75
N LYS A 203 -10.72 -5.07 2.46
CA LYS A 203 -10.08 -3.75 2.54
C LYS A 203 -8.61 -3.92 2.23
N ILE A 204 -8.09 -3.08 1.33
CA ILE A 204 -6.69 -3.15 0.90
C ILE A 204 -6.08 -1.75 0.90
N GLY A 205 -4.85 -1.64 1.37
CA GLY A 205 -4.11 -0.38 1.43
C GLY A 205 -2.71 -0.57 1.97
N SER A 206 -1.98 0.55 2.10
CA SER A 206 -0.68 0.56 2.78
C SER A 206 -0.83 0.52 4.29
N HIS A 207 0.08 -0.15 4.98
CA HIS A 207 0.20 -0.02 6.43
C HIS A 207 0.72 1.40 6.77
N MET A 208 -0.15 2.28 7.27
CA MET A 208 0.28 3.59 7.77
C MET A 208 1.19 3.41 8.98
N LYS A 209 2.46 3.77 8.87
CA LYS A 209 3.32 3.93 10.05
C LYS A 209 2.94 5.25 10.71
N SER A 210 2.51 5.18 11.97
CA SER A 210 2.13 6.32 12.81
C SER A 210 3.32 7.21 13.24
N GLN A 211 4.38 7.33 12.43
CA GLN A 211 5.55 8.14 12.76
C GLN A 211 5.99 8.98 11.57
N GLY A 212 5.97 10.29 11.81
CA GLY A 212 6.50 11.38 11.01
C GLY A 212 7.69 11.02 10.12
N ASN A 213 7.36 10.64 8.91
CA ASN A 213 8.00 10.94 7.64
C ASN A 213 6.98 10.48 6.60
N ALA A 214 6.72 11.29 5.58
CA ALA A 214 5.71 11.02 4.57
C ALA A 214 5.91 9.63 3.93
N SER A 215 5.33 8.58 4.53
CA SER A 215 5.20 7.28 3.90
C SER A 215 4.25 7.52 2.75
N GLU A 216 4.74 7.32 1.54
CA GLU A 216 4.01 7.58 0.30
C GLU A 216 2.65 6.88 0.38
N GLU A 217 1.58 7.68 0.47
CA GLU A 217 0.23 7.18 0.68
C GLU A 217 -0.19 6.33 -0.53
N ILE A 218 -0.70 5.12 -0.28
CA ILE A 218 -1.20 4.26 -1.35
C ILE A 218 -2.72 4.28 -1.33
N VAL A 219 -3.30 4.69 -2.45
CA VAL A 219 -4.74 4.70 -2.65
C VAL A 219 -5.11 3.51 -3.54
N CYS A 220 -6.00 2.66 -3.05
CA CYS A 220 -6.54 1.54 -3.82
C CYS A 220 -8.00 1.79 -4.18
N ASP A 221 -8.39 1.33 -5.36
CA ASP A 221 -9.76 1.27 -5.81
C ASP A 221 -10.50 0.13 -5.08
N GLU A 222 -11.84 0.18 -5.09
CA GLU A 222 -12.67 -0.86 -4.48
C GLU A 222 -12.41 -2.24 -5.13
N PRO A 223 -12.24 -3.31 -4.33
CA PRO A 223 -11.98 -4.64 -4.86
C PRO A 223 -13.09 -5.17 -5.78
N VAL A 224 -12.70 -5.66 -6.95
CA VAL A 224 -13.59 -6.20 -7.98
C VAL A 224 -13.47 -7.72 -8.08
N ASN A 225 -14.55 -8.39 -8.46
CA ASN A 225 -14.52 -9.82 -8.76
C ASN A 225 -14.24 -10.06 -10.25
N ASP A 226 -13.05 -10.56 -10.55
CA ASP A 226 -12.54 -10.85 -11.90
C ASP A 226 -12.73 -12.33 -12.32
N SER A 227 -13.60 -13.07 -11.63
CA SER A 227 -13.80 -14.49 -11.92
C SER A 227 -14.43 -14.70 -13.30
N SER A 228 -13.64 -15.25 -14.24
CA SER A 228 -14.14 -15.79 -15.51
C SER A 228 -14.64 -17.24 -15.39
N GLU A 229 -14.23 -17.96 -14.34
CA GLU A 229 -14.58 -19.36 -14.08
C GLU A 229 -15.53 -19.50 -12.88
N ARG A 230 -16.53 -20.40 -12.97
CA ARG A 230 -17.55 -20.60 -11.91
C ARG A 230 -17.01 -21.13 -10.58
N ASN A 231 -15.78 -21.67 -10.54
CA ASN A 231 -15.27 -22.41 -9.39
C ASN A 231 -14.24 -21.66 -8.54
N LEU A 232 -13.62 -20.60 -9.08
CA LEU A 232 -12.57 -19.84 -8.42
C LEU A 232 -12.95 -18.35 -8.43
N LYS A 233 -13.30 -17.83 -7.25
CA LYS A 233 -13.55 -16.40 -7.08
C LYS A 233 -12.21 -15.68 -6.97
N ARG A 234 -11.81 -15.04 -8.05
CA ARG A 234 -10.60 -14.22 -8.14
C ARG A 234 -11.00 -12.77 -7.97
N TYR A 235 -10.33 -12.08 -7.07
CA TYR A 235 -10.55 -10.66 -6.83
C TYR A 235 -9.30 -9.87 -7.19
N SER A 236 -9.50 -8.61 -7.55
CA SER A 236 -8.40 -7.67 -7.75
C SER A 236 -8.73 -6.29 -7.23
N ALA A 237 -7.70 -5.50 -6.98
CA ALA A 237 -7.80 -4.07 -6.76
C ALA A 237 -6.63 -3.38 -7.45
N SER A 238 -6.94 -2.26 -8.11
CA SER A 238 -5.93 -1.36 -8.67
C SER A 238 -5.52 -0.37 -7.58
N CYS A 239 -4.22 -0.17 -7.42
CA CYS A 239 -3.63 0.70 -6.41
C CYS A 239 -2.65 1.66 -7.07
N ARG A 240 -2.57 2.87 -6.54
CA ARG A 240 -1.64 3.90 -6.99
C ARG A 240 -0.90 4.51 -5.81
N LYS A 241 0.38 4.76 -6.04
CA LYS A 241 1.25 5.52 -5.15
C LYS A 241 0.96 7.02 -5.29
N GLN A 242 0.37 7.62 -4.27
CA GLN A 242 0.00 9.03 -4.24
C GLN A 242 1.25 9.91 -4.10
N ASN A 243 1.26 11.09 -4.73
CA ASN A 243 2.35 12.08 -4.67
C ASN A 243 3.71 11.59 -5.20
N SER A 244 3.75 10.47 -5.93
CA SER A 244 4.93 10.02 -6.66
C SER A 244 5.12 10.84 -7.94
N THR A 245 5.85 11.94 -7.85
CA THR A 245 6.11 12.84 -8.99
C THR A 245 7.15 12.28 -9.98
N CYS A 246 7.89 11.24 -9.62
CA CYS A 246 9.05 10.77 -10.38
C CYS A 246 9.14 9.24 -10.49
N PRO A 247 8.71 8.64 -11.61
CA PRO A 247 8.89 7.22 -11.94
C PRO A 247 10.35 6.74 -11.95
N SER A 248 11.29 7.67 -12.18
CA SER A 248 12.73 7.38 -12.30
C SER A 248 13.49 7.44 -10.97
N THR A 249 12.84 7.80 -9.86
CA THR A 249 13.52 7.90 -8.55
C THR A 249 13.73 6.51 -7.96
N GLU A 250 14.92 6.26 -7.44
CA GLU A 250 15.23 5.00 -6.75
C GLU A 250 14.35 4.84 -5.50
N GLU A 251 13.71 3.68 -5.37
CA GLU A 251 12.87 3.35 -4.22
C GLU A 251 13.74 2.94 -3.02
N TYR A 252 13.73 3.76 -1.96
CA TYR A 252 14.51 3.49 -0.74
C TYR A 252 13.76 2.68 0.31
N GLN A 253 12.43 2.74 0.32
CA GLN A 253 11.59 2.01 1.27
C GLN A 253 10.62 1.11 0.51
N PRO A 254 10.48 -0.16 0.92
CA PRO A 254 9.52 -1.05 0.30
C PRO A 254 8.10 -0.66 0.73
N ILE A 255 7.16 -0.92 -0.16
CA ILE A 255 5.74 -0.79 0.09
C ILE A 255 5.29 -1.99 0.92
N GLU A 256 4.64 -1.74 2.07
CA GLU A 256 3.95 -2.76 2.87
C GLU A 256 2.44 -2.68 2.61
N MET A 257 1.94 -3.60 1.78
CA MET A 257 0.51 -3.75 1.51
C MET A 257 -0.14 -4.66 2.55
N VAL A 258 -1.36 -4.29 2.94
CA VAL A 258 -2.21 -5.00 3.89
C VAL A 258 -3.53 -5.31 3.20
N LEU A 259 -3.90 -6.58 3.17
CA LEU A 259 -5.20 -7.05 2.70
C LEU A 259 -5.97 -7.63 3.88
N GLN A 260 -7.02 -6.94 4.28
CA GLN A 260 -7.96 -7.35 5.31
C GLN A 260 -9.15 -8.04 4.66
N VAL A 261 -9.53 -9.20 5.18
CA VAL A 261 -10.64 -10.01 4.68
C VAL A 261 -11.62 -10.30 5.79
N PHE A 262 -12.91 -10.13 5.50
CA PHE A 262 -14.00 -10.35 6.44
C PHE A 262 -15.01 -11.33 5.83
N HIS A 263 -15.46 -12.28 6.64
CA HIS A 263 -16.53 -13.22 6.29
C HIS A 263 -17.38 -13.51 7.52
N GLY A 264 -18.60 -12.98 7.56
CA GLY A 264 -19.39 -12.92 8.80
C GLY A 264 -18.60 -12.20 9.90
N PHE A 265 -18.28 -12.90 11.00
CA PHE A 265 -17.43 -12.40 12.07
C PHE A 265 -16.01 -13.00 12.08
N VAL A 266 -15.59 -13.61 10.97
CA VAL A 266 -14.21 -14.06 10.78
C VAL A 266 -13.41 -12.95 10.11
N TYR A 267 -12.19 -12.70 10.60
CA TYR A 267 -11.26 -11.71 10.08
C TYR A 267 -9.91 -12.35 9.75
N GLU A 268 -9.27 -11.88 8.70
CA GLU A 268 -7.88 -12.18 8.37
C GLU A 268 -7.13 -10.93 7.95
N ASP A 269 -5.88 -10.81 8.39
CA ASP A 269 -4.92 -9.82 7.93
C ASP A 269 -3.79 -10.52 7.17
N HIS A 270 -3.58 -10.13 5.92
CA HIS A 270 -2.51 -10.63 5.07
C HIS A 270 -1.61 -9.49 4.63
N ARG A 271 -0.30 -9.68 4.76
CA ARG A 271 0.69 -8.66 4.41
C ARG A 271 1.59 -9.10 3.27
N HIS A 272 1.98 -8.14 2.43
CA HIS A 272 2.97 -8.35 1.38
C HIS A 272 3.84 -7.10 1.23
N THR A 273 5.15 -7.28 1.35
CA THR A 273 6.14 -6.21 1.24
C THR A 273 6.94 -6.35 -0.05
N PHE A 274 7.06 -5.27 -0.83
CA PHE A 274 7.75 -5.27 -2.13
C PHE A 274 8.20 -3.86 -2.55
N PHE A 275 9.15 -3.78 -3.49
CA PHE A 275 9.39 -2.56 -4.29
C PHE A 275 8.62 -2.66 -5.62
N ILE A 276 8.26 -1.54 -6.24
CA ILE A 276 7.62 -1.54 -7.57
C ILE A 276 8.50 -2.27 -8.57
N LYS A 277 9.82 -2.02 -8.55
CA LYS A 277 10.78 -2.71 -9.43
C LYS A 277 10.70 -4.25 -9.34
N ASP A 278 10.33 -4.81 -8.19
CA ASP A 278 10.30 -6.26 -7.95
C ASP A 278 9.00 -6.92 -8.43
N ILE A 279 7.92 -6.14 -8.51
CA ILE A 279 6.62 -6.60 -9.01
C ILE A 279 6.38 -6.27 -10.49
N LEU A 280 7.41 -5.77 -11.18
CA LEU A 280 7.32 -5.46 -12.60
C LEU A 280 7.06 -6.71 -13.44
N LYS A 281 6.06 -6.61 -14.30
CA LYS A 281 5.73 -7.57 -15.33
C LYS A 281 5.23 -6.79 -16.56
N PRO A 282 6.06 -6.56 -17.58
CA PRO A 282 5.63 -5.86 -18.78
C PRO A 282 4.44 -6.55 -19.44
N ASP A 283 3.64 -5.78 -20.18
CA ASP A 283 2.61 -6.35 -21.05
C ASP A 283 3.24 -7.04 -22.28
N ILE A 284 2.40 -7.70 -23.08
CA ILE A 284 2.85 -8.40 -24.29
C ILE A 284 3.38 -7.41 -25.33
N SER A 285 4.46 -7.78 -26.02
CA SER A 285 4.98 -7.02 -27.16
C SER A 285 4.38 -7.56 -28.47
N GLU A 286 3.89 -6.66 -29.32
CA GLU A 286 3.40 -7.03 -30.64
C GLU A 286 4.57 -7.33 -31.57
N CYS A 287 4.57 -8.51 -32.20
CA CYS A 287 5.66 -8.98 -33.05
C CYS A 287 5.16 -9.43 -34.42
N TYR A 288 5.96 -9.10 -35.43
CA TYR A 288 5.75 -9.45 -36.83
C TYR A 288 6.97 -10.20 -37.36
N ASN A 289 6.71 -11.22 -38.16
CA ASN A 289 7.73 -12.02 -38.83
C ASN A 289 7.54 -11.96 -40.34
N ASN A 290 8.56 -11.49 -41.05
CA ASN A 290 8.63 -11.51 -42.50
C ASN A 290 9.86 -12.32 -42.95
N LYS A 291 9.64 -13.62 -43.22
CA LYS A 291 10.68 -14.55 -43.71
C LYS A 291 11.97 -14.51 -42.87
N GLY A 292 11.83 -14.43 -41.55
CA GLY A 292 12.94 -14.39 -40.60
C GLY A 292 13.40 -12.99 -40.18
N LEU A 293 12.88 -11.92 -40.79
CA LEU A 293 13.00 -10.58 -40.23
C LEU A 293 11.93 -10.41 -39.14
N LEU A 294 12.37 -10.34 -37.88
CA LEU A 294 11.50 -10.08 -36.75
C LEU A 294 11.46 -8.58 -36.49
N THR A 295 10.26 -8.05 -36.32
CA THR A 295 10.00 -6.64 -36.01
C THR A 295 8.99 -6.57 -34.88
N TRP A 296 9.28 -5.81 -33.83
CA TRP A 296 8.37 -5.64 -32.70
C TRP A 296 8.49 -4.26 -32.08
N THR A 297 7.46 -3.90 -31.32
CA THR A 297 7.44 -2.67 -30.52
C THR A 297 7.42 -3.00 -29.03
N PRO A 298 8.03 -2.16 -28.18
CA PRO A 298 7.79 -2.22 -26.75
C PRO A 298 6.29 -2.11 -26.44
N PRO A 299 5.79 -2.71 -25.36
CA PRO A 299 4.39 -2.57 -24.98
C PRO A 299 4.03 -1.09 -24.78
N GLN A 300 2.86 -0.66 -25.26
CA GLN A 300 2.44 0.75 -25.17
C GLN A 300 2.30 1.24 -23.72
N THR A 301 2.05 0.31 -22.80
CA THR A 301 1.94 0.57 -21.37
C THR A 301 3.29 0.70 -20.66
N TRP A 302 4.40 0.33 -21.31
CA TRP A 302 5.72 0.37 -20.68
C TRP A 302 6.22 1.81 -20.49
N SER A 303 7.03 2.03 -19.45
CA SER A 303 7.60 3.34 -19.15
C SER A 303 8.46 3.88 -20.31
N THR A 304 8.34 5.18 -20.57
CA THR A 304 9.10 5.91 -21.60
C THR A 304 10.01 6.96 -20.96
N PRO A 305 11.19 7.25 -21.56
CA PRO A 305 11.68 6.75 -22.83
C PRO A 305 12.37 5.37 -22.72
N ILE A 306 12.35 4.58 -23.80
CA ILE A 306 12.96 3.23 -23.87
C ILE A 306 14.48 3.25 -23.73
N SER A 307 15.12 4.38 -24.04
CA SER A 307 16.55 4.60 -23.77
C SER A 307 16.87 4.51 -22.27
N TYR A 308 15.94 4.96 -21.42
CA TYR A 308 16.06 4.89 -19.97
C TYR A 308 15.43 3.59 -19.43
N TYR A 309 14.16 3.32 -19.75
CA TYR A 309 13.44 2.12 -19.33
C TYR A 309 13.67 0.97 -20.31
N GLY A 310 14.91 0.50 -20.37
CA GLY A 310 15.33 -0.54 -21.29
C GLY A 310 14.65 -1.89 -21.04
N LEU A 311 14.26 -2.58 -22.10
CA LEU A 311 13.76 -3.95 -22.05
C LEU A 311 14.80 -4.94 -22.58
N THR A 312 14.74 -6.16 -22.03
CA THR A 312 15.38 -7.36 -22.57
C THR A 312 14.31 -8.28 -23.11
N TYR A 313 14.54 -8.84 -24.29
CA TYR A 313 13.61 -9.71 -24.99
C TYR A 313 14.14 -11.14 -25.03
N GLN A 314 13.24 -12.10 -24.89
CA GLN A 314 13.50 -13.50 -25.20
C GLN A 314 12.70 -13.88 -26.44
N ILE A 315 13.41 -14.39 -27.44
CA ILE A 315 12.81 -14.98 -28.65
C ILE A 315 12.99 -16.48 -28.53
N LYS A 316 11.89 -17.22 -28.51
CA LYS A 316 11.90 -18.69 -28.48
C LYS A 316 11.55 -19.22 -29.86
N MET A 317 12.40 -20.14 -30.31
CA MET A 317 12.24 -20.99 -31.50
C MET A 317 12.23 -22.45 -31.04
N HIS A 318 11.96 -23.41 -31.91
CA HIS A 318 11.86 -24.82 -31.52
C HIS A 318 13.14 -25.29 -30.79
N GLY A 319 13.03 -25.52 -29.47
CA GLY A 319 14.13 -25.96 -28.61
C GLY A 319 15.23 -24.93 -28.28
N GLN A 320 15.15 -23.67 -28.73
CA GLN A 320 16.17 -22.65 -28.46
C GLN A 320 15.57 -21.31 -28.02
N ILE A 321 16.21 -20.65 -27.05
CA ILE A 321 15.91 -19.30 -26.61
C ILE A 321 17.08 -18.38 -26.96
N CYS A 322 16.77 -17.21 -27.49
CA CYS A 322 17.72 -16.15 -27.83
C CYS A 322 17.36 -14.89 -27.04
N GLU A 323 18.29 -14.38 -26.23
CA GLU A 323 18.12 -13.13 -25.51
C GLU A 323 18.70 -11.96 -26.31
N VAL A 324 17.90 -10.89 -26.44
CA VAL A 324 18.27 -9.68 -27.18
C VAL A 324 17.90 -8.43 -26.38
N SER A 325 18.83 -7.48 -26.32
CA SER A 325 18.65 -6.24 -25.56
C SER A 325 18.24 -5.08 -26.49
N SER A 326 17.27 -4.25 -26.08
CA SER A 326 16.89 -3.04 -26.84
C SER A 326 18.02 -2.03 -27.08
N ALA A 327 19.16 -2.10 -26.36
CA ALA A 327 20.32 -1.25 -26.59
C ALA A 327 21.15 -1.68 -27.81
N THR A 328 20.97 -2.92 -28.27
CA THR A 328 21.76 -3.54 -29.35
C THR A 328 21.05 -3.54 -30.69
N ILE A 329 19.85 -2.94 -30.76
CA ILE A 329 18.96 -2.97 -31.92
C ILE A 329 18.77 -1.56 -32.46
N LEU A 330 18.84 -1.42 -33.79
CA LEU A 330 18.62 -0.16 -34.51
C LEU A 330 17.26 0.43 -34.16
N GLN A 331 17.27 1.60 -33.52
CA GLN A 331 16.08 2.37 -33.21
C GLN A 331 15.75 3.27 -34.40
N ASN A 332 14.88 2.81 -35.28
CA ASN A 332 14.07 3.74 -36.05
C ASN A 332 12.74 3.90 -35.32
N GLU A 333 12.50 5.09 -34.77
CA GLU A 333 11.15 5.60 -34.43
C GLU A 333 10.34 4.77 -33.40
N ASN A 334 10.98 4.00 -32.51
CA ASN A 334 10.41 3.06 -31.50
C ASN A 334 10.22 1.61 -31.95
N THR A 335 10.65 1.24 -33.15
CA THR A 335 10.57 -0.13 -33.64
C THR A 335 11.89 -0.86 -33.47
N LEU A 336 11.85 -2.10 -32.98
CA LEU A 336 13.00 -2.98 -32.82
C LEU A 336 12.95 -4.06 -33.91
N SER A 337 14.08 -4.31 -34.57
CA SER A 337 14.16 -5.37 -35.58
C SER A 337 15.50 -6.12 -35.57
N CYS A 338 15.45 -7.43 -35.81
CA CYS A 338 16.65 -8.22 -36.05
C CYS A 338 16.34 -9.43 -36.94
N TYR A 339 17.37 -9.93 -37.62
CA TYR A 339 17.20 -11.07 -38.51
C TYR A 339 17.53 -12.40 -37.82
N ASN A 340 16.61 -13.37 -37.89
CA ASN A 340 16.79 -14.74 -37.43
C ASN A 340 16.33 -15.75 -38.49
N ARG A 341 17.28 -16.46 -39.10
CA ARG A 341 17.00 -17.44 -40.16
C ARG A 341 16.05 -18.55 -39.74
N ARG A 342 16.03 -18.96 -38.46
CA ARG A 342 15.15 -20.06 -38.03
C ARG A 342 13.68 -19.65 -38.01
N CYS A 343 13.42 -18.39 -37.69
CA CYS A 343 12.07 -17.82 -37.78
C CYS A 343 11.54 -17.74 -39.22
N SER A 344 12.37 -17.95 -40.25
CA SER A 344 11.86 -18.08 -41.63
C SER A 344 11.11 -19.39 -41.90
N ARG A 345 11.33 -20.41 -41.06
CA ARG A 345 10.79 -21.78 -41.23
C ARG A 345 9.92 -22.24 -40.06
N GLU A 346 10.01 -21.54 -38.93
CA GLU A 346 9.38 -21.93 -37.67
C GLU A 346 8.62 -20.75 -37.05
N THR A 347 7.59 -21.05 -36.26
CA THR A 347 6.90 -20.04 -35.45
C THR A 347 7.84 -19.54 -34.35
N CYS A 348 7.99 -18.23 -34.28
CA CYS A 348 8.74 -17.57 -33.22
C CYS A 348 7.79 -16.86 -32.27
N VAL A 349 8.07 -17.00 -30.97
CA VAL A 349 7.34 -16.30 -29.91
C VAL A 349 8.31 -15.41 -29.15
N ILE A 350 7.84 -14.25 -28.71
CA ILE A 350 8.63 -13.25 -28.00
C ILE A 350 8.01 -12.94 -26.64
N ARG A 351 8.86 -12.54 -25.68
CA ARG A 351 8.46 -11.92 -24.41
C ARG A 351 9.53 -10.94 -23.95
N SER A 352 9.21 -10.12 -22.98
CA SER A 352 10.03 -9.01 -22.50
C SER A 352 10.13 -8.99 -20.97
N ARG A 353 11.23 -8.43 -20.45
CA ARG A 353 11.45 -8.13 -19.03
C ARG A 353 12.21 -6.81 -18.90
N ASP A 354 12.18 -6.23 -17.71
CA ASP A 354 13.05 -5.10 -17.39
C ASP A 354 14.53 -5.48 -17.57
N ARG A 355 15.33 -4.60 -18.19
CA ARG A 355 16.75 -4.88 -18.42
C ARG A 355 17.56 -4.84 -17.12
N TYR A 356 17.29 -3.85 -16.27
CA TYR A 356 18.12 -3.53 -15.12
C TYR A 356 17.71 -4.34 -13.90
N ASN A 357 16.48 -4.89 -13.87
CA ASN A 357 16.04 -5.85 -12.88
C ASN A 357 15.86 -7.26 -13.48
N ILE A 358 16.89 -8.09 -13.38
CA ILE A 358 16.87 -9.49 -13.85
C ILE A 358 15.87 -10.38 -13.09
N ASN A 359 15.49 -9.99 -11.87
CA ASN A 359 14.54 -10.71 -11.03
C ASN A 359 13.08 -10.33 -11.32
N SER A 360 12.84 -9.30 -12.14
CA SER A 360 11.50 -8.92 -12.59
C SER A 360 10.85 -10.05 -13.40
N ALA A 361 9.52 -10.07 -13.41
CA ALA A 361 8.78 -11.09 -14.13
C ALA A 361 8.85 -10.86 -15.64
N TRP A 362 8.95 -11.96 -16.38
CA TRP A 362 8.76 -11.94 -17.82
C TRP A 362 7.28 -11.69 -18.17
N SER A 363 7.05 -10.94 -19.24
CA SER A 363 5.74 -10.84 -19.88
C SER A 363 5.28 -12.20 -20.42
N ASN A 364 3.99 -12.29 -20.73
CA ASN A 364 3.45 -13.47 -21.38
C ASN A 364 4.04 -13.60 -22.80
N TRP A 365 4.16 -14.82 -23.30
CA TRP A 365 4.61 -15.06 -24.68
C TRP A 365 3.59 -14.53 -25.69
N SER A 366 4.05 -13.78 -26.69
CA SER A 366 3.27 -13.41 -27.87
C SER A 366 3.83 -14.10 -29.11
N SER A 367 2.94 -14.57 -29.99
CA SER A 367 3.36 -15.13 -31.29
C SER A 367 3.68 -14.02 -32.27
N CYS A 368 4.80 -14.13 -32.97
CA CYS A 368 5.09 -13.23 -34.08
C CYS A 368 4.19 -13.58 -35.26
N ASN A 369 3.29 -12.67 -35.61
CA ASN A 369 2.37 -12.87 -36.72
C ASN A 369 3.15 -12.89 -38.02
N ASN A 370 2.88 -13.89 -38.87
CA ASN A 370 3.40 -13.87 -40.24
C ASN A 370 2.71 -12.72 -40.97
N GLY A 371 3.47 -11.80 -41.54
CA GLY A 371 2.90 -10.76 -42.39
C GLY A 371 2.04 -11.42 -43.47
N MET A 372 0.72 -11.23 -43.40
CA MET A 372 -0.16 -11.47 -44.54
C MET A 372 0.33 -10.60 -45.69
N ASN A 373 0.18 -11.11 -46.91
CA ASN A 373 0.61 -10.49 -48.16
C ASN A 373 -0.06 -9.12 -48.43
N ASP A 374 0.24 -8.08 -47.66
CA ASP A 374 0.07 -6.72 -48.13
C ASP A 374 1.25 -6.42 -49.05
N LYS A 375 0.98 -6.46 -50.35
CA LYS A 375 1.88 -5.95 -51.38
C LYS A 375 2.26 -4.52 -50.98
N PRO A 376 3.55 -4.19 -50.80
CA PRO A 376 3.93 -2.80 -50.65
C PRO A 376 3.63 -2.10 -51.97
N SER A 377 2.67 -1.17 -51.95
CA SER A 377 2.49 -0.24 -53.04
C SER A 377 3.73 0.66 -53.15
N HIS A 378 4.42 0.53 -54.28
CA HIS A 378 5.33 1.50 -54.88
C HIS A 378 6.49 2.09 -54.04
N HIS A 379 7.69 1.61 -54.40
CA HIS A 379 8.96 2.34 -54.47
C HIS A 379 9.30 3.35 -53.36
N ARG A 380 10.08 2.88 -52.38
CA ARG A 380 11.32 3.56 -52.02
C ARG A 380 12.44 2.54 -52.00
N HIS A 381 13.47 2.79 -52.79
CA HIS A 381 14.80 2.24 -52.58
C HIS A 381 15.28 2.78 -51.24
N GLU A 382 14.87 2.15 -50.15
CA GLU A 382 15.54 2.32 -48.86
C GLU A 382 16.78 1.45 -48.89
N ASP A 383 17.91 2.12 -48.70
CA ASP A 383 19.21 1.50 -48.54
C ASP A 383 19.09 0.26 -47.66
N LYS A 384 19.66 -0.84 -48.16
CA LYS A 384 19.93 -2.04 -47.35
C LYS A 384 20.99 -1.68 -46.31
N ALA A 385 20.67 -0.80 -45.37
CA ALA A 385 21.33 -0.77 -44.08
C ALA A 385 21.25 -2.20 -43.55
N LYS A 386 22.41 -2.83 -43.38
CA LYS A 386 22.53 -4.23 -42.95
C LYS A 386 21.81 -4.39 -41.61
N ILE A 387 20.54 -4.82 -41.64
CA ILE A 387 19.82 -5.22 -40.43
C ILE A 387 20.64 -6.35 -39.81
N GLU A 388 21.13 -6.12 -38.59
CA GLU A 388 22.03 -7.06 -37.93
C GLU A 388 21.29 -8.36 -37.58
N PRO A 389 22.00 -9.51 -37.60
CA PRO A 389 21.44 -10.74 -37.06
C PRO A 389 21.13 -10.55 -35.57
N CYS A 390 20.10 -11.23 -35.05
CA CYS A 390 19.82 -11.20 -33.62
C CYS A 390 21.05 -11.66 -32.83
N LYS A 391 21.68 -10.74 -32.08
CA LYS A 391 22.85 -11.00 -31.25
C LYS A 391 22.43 -11.80 -30.01
N CYS A 392 22.24 -13.10 -30.18
CA CYS A 392 21.84 -13.98 -29.09
C CYS A 392 22.98 -14.08 -28.07
N GLN A 393 22.74 -13.59 -26.86
CA GLN A 393 23.56 -13.96 -25.72
C GLN A 393 23.29 -15.44 -25.42
N LYS A 394 24.34 -16.26 -25.34
CA LYS A 394 24.23 -17.63 -24.85
C LYS A 394 24.09 -17.55 -23.33
N ASN A 395 23.05 -18.17 -22.79
CA ASN A 395 22.95 -18.42 -21.35
C ASN A 395 23.97 -19.45 -20.90
#